data_AF-A0A2D6AJH9-F1
#
_entry.id   AF-A0A2D6AJH9-F1
#
_cell.length_a   1.000
_cell.length_b   1.000
_cell.length_c   1.000
_cell.angle_alpha   90.00
_cell.angle_beta   90.00
_cell.angle_gamma   90.00
#
_symmetry.space_group_name_H-M   'P 1'
#
loop_
_entity.id
_entity.type
_entity.pdbx_description
1 polymer ?
#
loop_
_entity_poly.entity_id
_entity_poly.type
_entity_poly.pdbx_seq_one_letter_code
_entity_poly.pdbx_strand_id
1 'polypeptide(L)'
;MDTPQVIRFMVSIIMNEKKSVNDKLSEALDVEFEKEAKEIEVKRKFTRVEVDASDSKKDYWLVRNNMKELISTGEDAIEGILKVATEGDSPRAYEVAAQMIKTVSEANKDLIDLHHKMKAINKEEINVHNTTNNSLYIGSTKELQNLINTERSTNKKKIEGIHDMVIDGEVIDNDG
;
A
#
# COMPACT_ATOMS: atom_id res chain seq x y z
N MET A 1 -30.74 42.86 -43.38
CA MET A 1 -30.36 41.74 -42.49
C MET A 1 -30.12 42.33 -41.11
N ASP A 2 -31.20 42.43 -40.31
CA ASP A 2 -31.21 43.04 -38.97
C ASP A 2 -30.72 42.04 -37.92
N THR A 3 -29.41 41.96 -37.73
CA THR A 3 -28.76 41.14 -36.69
C THR A 3 -28.62 41.78 -35.30
N PRO A 4 -28.74 43.10 -35.06
CA PRO A 4 -28.64 43.64 -33.69
C PRO A 4 -29.83 43.32 -32.78
N GLN A 5 -31.05 43.24 -33.35
CA GLN A 5 -32.28 43.07 -32.57
C GLN A 5 -32.41 41.64 -32.02
N VAL A 6 -32.02 40.63 -32.81
CA VAL A 6 -32.14 39.21 -32.44
C VAL A 6 -31.17 38.85 -31.32
N ILE A 7 -29.94 39.37 -31.33
CA ILE A 7 -28.96 39.14 -30.27
C ILE A 7 -29.42 39.82 -28.97
N ARG A 8 -29.96 41.05 -29.05
CA ARG A 8 -30.49 41.77 -27.89
C ARG A 8 -31.72 41.08 -27.29
N PHE A 9 -32.59 40.52 -28.14
CA PHE A 9 -33.75 39.75 -27.73
C PHE A 9 -33.35 38.39 -27.14
N MET A 10 -32.33 37.73 -27.69
CA MET A 10 -31.83 36.45 -27.22
C MET A 10 -31.09 36.57 -25.87
N VAL A 11 -30.34 37.65 -25.64
CA VAL A 11 -29.75 37.97 -24.32
C VAL A 11 -30.86 38.26 -23.29
N SER A 12 -31.93 38.97 -23.69
CA SER A 12 -33.08 39.22 -22.81
C SER A 12 -33.84 37.94 -22.42
N ILE A 13 -33.93 36.96 -23.32
CA ILE A 13 -34.58 35.66 -23.03
C ILE A 13 -33.70 34.82 -22.09
N ILE A 14 -32.37 34.90 -22.22
CA ILE A 14 -31.44 34.18 -21.35
C ILE A 14 -31.39 34.78 -19.93
N MET A 15 -31.72 36.06 -19.76
CA MET A 15 -31.79 36.74 -18.45
C MET A 15 -33.13 36.57 -17.70
N ASN A 16 -34.07 35.75 -18.18
CA ASN A 16 -35.24 35.39 -17.39
C ASN A 16 -34.88 34.27 -16.40
N GLU A 17 -34.14 34.64 -15.35
CA GLU A 17 -33.75 33.77 -14.24
C GLU A 17 -35.00 33.25 -13.51
N LYS A 18 -35.19 31.93 -13.53
CA LYS A 18 -36.05 31.27 -12.54
C LYS A 18 -35.51 31.64 -11.15
N LYS A 19 -36.34 32.28 -10.31
CA LYS A 19 -36.07 32.52 -8.88
C LYS A 19 -35.32 31.32 -8.29
N SER A 20 -34.12 31.58 -7.76
CA SER A 20 -33.28 30.57 -7.16
C SER A 20 -34.00 29.96 -5.96
N VAL A 21 -33.65 28.73 -5.60
CA VAL A 21 -34.26 28.03 -4.45
C VAL A 21 -34.12 28.87 -3.18
N ASN A 22 -33.01 29.61 -3.06
CA ASN A 22 -32.75 30.50 -1.92
C ASN A 22 -33.72 31.69 -1.87
N ASP A 23 -34.17 32.21 -3.02
CA ASP A 23 -35.09 33.36 -3.07
C ASP A 23 -36.49 32.94 -2.60
N LYS A 24 -36.91 31.71 -2.96
CA LYS A 24 -38.18 31.13 -2.49
C LYS A 24 -38.16 30.83 -0.99
N LEU A 25 -37.00 30.42 -0.48
CA LEU A 25 -36.81 30.16 0.95
C LEU A 25 -36.83 31.48 1.74
N SER A 26 -36.14 32.51 1.26
CA SER A 26 -36.10 33.83 1.91
C SER A 26 -37.50 34.47 2.00
N GLU A 27 -38.29 34.40 0.92
CA GLU A 27 -39.67 34.92 0.87
C GLU A 27 -40.65 34.13 1.76
N ALA A 28 -40.43 32.82 1.95
CA ALA A 28 -41.27 31.99 2.82
C ALA A 28 -40.94 32.14 4.31
N LEU A 29 -39.71 32.54 4.63
CA LEU A 29 -39.21 32.62 6.00
C LEU A 29 -39.12 34.07 6.52
N ASP A 30 -39.35 35.08 5.68
CA ASP A 30 -39.20 36.51 6.00
C ASP A 30 -37.82 36.85 6.59
N VAL A 31 -36.79 36.14 6.09
CA VAL A 31 -35.39 36.32 6.49
C VAL A 31 -34.59 36.75 5.28
N GLU A 32 -34.01 37.95 5.32
CA GLU A 32 -33.05 38.42 4.33
C GLU A 32 -31.73 37.64 4.48
N PHE A 33 -31.40 36.83 3.48
CA PHE A 33 -30.16 36.06 3.48
C PHE A 33 -29.00 36.95 3.02
N GLU A 34 -28.24 37.52 3.94
CA GLU A 34 -27.03 38.27 3.63
C GLU A 34 -25.93 37.30 3.15
N LYS A 35 -25.67 37.32 1.85
CA LYS A 35 -24.68 36.45 1.21
C LYS A 35 -23.27 37.00 1.49
N GLU A 36 -22.73 36.72 2.68
CA GLU A 36 -21.30 36.89 2.94
C GLU A 36 -20.50 35.87 2.10
N ALA A 37 -20.17 36.24 0.86
CA ALA A 37 -19.22 35.52 0.05
C ALA A 37 -17.80 35.81 0.54
N LYS A 38 -17.35 35.12 1.59
CA LYS A 38 -15.91 34.98 1.84
C LYS A 38 -15.36 34.03 0.78
N GLU A 39 -14.76 34.59 -0.25
CA GLU A 39 -13.98 33.86 -1.24
C GLU A 39 -12.74 33.28 -0.54
N ILE A 40 -12.85 32.01 -0.12
CA ILE A 40 -11.69 31.26 0.36
C ILE A 40 -10.94 30.79 -0.89
N GLU A 41 -9.93 31.56 -1.33
CA GLU A 41 -8.96 31.08 -2.32
C GLU A 41 -8.16 29.91 -1.73
N VAL A 42 -8.67 28.68 -1.86
CA VAL A 42 -7.90 27.48 -1.54
C VAL A 42 -6.94 27.21 -2.69
N LYS A 43 -5.82 27.96 -2.74
CA LYS A 43 -4.66 27.61 -3.59
C LYS A 43 -4.02 26.33 -3.04
N ARG A 44 -4.55 25.16 -3.43
CA ARG A 44 -3.86 23.88 -3.22
C ARG A 44 -2.66 23.83 -4.15
N LYS A 45 -1.50 24.27 -3.67
CA LYS A 45 -0.22 23.89 -4.28
C LYS A 45 -0.07 22.38 -4.11
N PHE A 46 -0.27 21.62 -5.18
CA PHE A 46 0.18 20.24 -5.23
C PHE A 46 1.70 20.25 -5.40
N THR A 47 2.42 20.22 -4.29
CA THR A 47 3.83 19.85 -4.31
C THR A 47 3.87 18.34 -4.46
N ARG A 48 4.49 17.84 -5.54
CA ARG A 48 4.75 16.41 -5.71
C ARG A 48 5.70 15.99 -4.58
N VAL A 49 5.18 15.30 -3.57
CA VAL A 49 5.98 14.76 -2.48
C VAL A 49 6.78 13.59 -3.06
N GLU A 50 8.08 13.78 -3.19
CA GLU A 50 9.00 12.64 -3.33
C GLU A 50 8.94 11.89 -2.00
N VAL A 51 8.33 10.71 -2.01
CA VAL A 51 8.16 9.89 -0.81
C VAL A 51 9.53 9.33 -0.44
N ASP A 52 10.24 10.05 0.42
CA ASP A 52 11.42 9.55 1.08
C ASP A 52 11.00 8.39 2.01
N ALA A 53 11.79 7.31 2.12
CA ALA A 53 11.44 6.15 2.94
C ALA A 53 11.29 6.53 4.44
N SER A 54 11.91 7.64 4.86
CA SER A 54 11.71 8.26 6.17
C SER A 54 10.29 8.81 6.37
N ASP A 55 9.68 9.32 5.30
CA ASP A 55 8.36 9.92 5.30
C ASP A 55 7.26 8.86 5.42
N SER A 56 7.41 7.74 4.70
CA SER A 56 6.44 6.64 4.75
C SER A 56 6.21 6.10 6.17
N LYS A 57 7.26 6.01 7.00
CA LYS A 57 7.13 5.58 8.40
C LYS A 57 6.45 6.63 9.26
N LYS A 58 6.67 7.91 9.01
CA LYS A 58 6.01 9.03 9.71
C LYS A 58 4.54 9.09 9.33
N ASP A 59 4.23 9.01 8.04
CA ASP A 59 2.86 8.96 7.51
C ASP A 59 2.09 7.79 8.09
N TYR A 60 2.71 6.60 8.12
CA TYR A 60 2.11 5.44 8.75
C TYR A 60 1.76 5.68 10.23
N TRP A 61 2.67 6.29 11.00
CA TRP A 61 2.41 6.60 12.41
C TRP A 61 1.33 7.67 12.59
N LEU A 62 1.33 8.70 11.74
CA LEU A 62 0.32 9.76 11.72
C LEU A 62 -1.06 9.18 11.43
N VAL A 63 -1.19 8.43 10.34
CA VAL A 63 -2.46 7.81 9.94
C VAL A 63 -2.93 6.82 11.00
N ARG A 64 -2.03 6.00 11.57
CA ARG A 64 -2.36 5.10 12.68
C ARG A 64 -2.89 5.83 13.91
N ASN A 65 -2.25 6.94 14.29
CA ASN A 65 -2.69 7.73 15.44
C ASN A 65 -4.05 8.38 15.16
N ASN A 66 -4.24 8.96 13.99
CA ASN A 66 -5.51 9.58 13.58
C ASN A 66 -6.65 8.54 13.57
N MET A 67 -6.43 7.34 13.04
CA MET A 67 -7.45 6.29 13.06
C MET A 67 -7.76 5.83 14.48
N LYS A 68 -6.77 5.69 15.35
CA LYS A 68 -7.01 5.36 16.77
C LYS A 68 -7.81 6.43 17.50
N GLU A 69 -7.49 7.70 17.25
CA GLU A 69 -8.24 8.83 17.80
C GLU A 69 -9.69 8.81 17.32
N LEU A 70 -9.91 8.61 16.01
CA LEU A 70 -11.24 8.50 15.43
C LEU A 70 -12.04 7.32 16.02
N ILE A 71 -11.39 6.17 16.24
CA ILE A 71 -12.02 5.02 16.90
C ILE A 71 -12.41 5.36 18.33
N SER A 72 -11.50 5.96 19.11
CA SER A 72 -11.76 6.34 20.50
C SER A 72 -12.90 7.36 20.61
N THR A 73 -12.87 8.43 19.81
CA THR A 73 -13.95 9.41 19.77
C THR A 73 -15.24 8.80 19.24
N GLY A 74 -15.16 7.83 18.33
CA GLY A 74 -16.29 7.08 17.83
C GLY A 74 -16.94 6.20 18.91
N GLU A 75 -16.14 5.53 19.74
CA GLU A 75 -16.62 4.75 20.89
C GLU A 75 -17.34 5.64 21.91
N ASP A 76 -16.75 6.79 22.27
CA ASP A 76 -17.38 7.78 23.17
C ASP A 76 -18.69 8.33 22.58
N ALA A 77 -18.71 8.61 21.26
CA ALA A 77 -19.90 9.08 20.57
C ALA A 77 -21.01 8.01 20.52
N ILE A 78 -20.64 6.74 20.34
CA ILE A 78 -21.57 5.60 20.39
C ILE A 78 -22.18 5.48 21.78
N GLU A 79 -21.40 5.62 22.84
CA GLU A 79 -21.93 5.60 24.21
C GLU A 79 -22.90 6.78 24.45
N GLY A 80 -22.52 7.97 24.01
CA GLY A 80 -23.37 9.16 24.10
C GLY A 80 -24.71 9.01 23.38
N ILE A 81 -24.71 8.51 22.14
CA ILE A 81 -25.94 8.31 21.37
C ILE A 81 -26.77 7.15 21.93
N LEU A 82 -26.14 6.10 22.48
CA LEU A 82 -26.84 4.98 23.09
C LEU A 82 -27.56 5.41 24.37
N LYS A 83 -26.95 6.29 25.16
CA LYS A 83 -27.58 6.91 26.33
C LYS A 83 -28.82 7.72 25.92
N VAL A 84 -28.70 8.57 24.90
CA VAL A 84 -29.83 9.34 24.35
C VAL A 84 -30.91 8.42 23.76
N ALA A 85 -30.53 7.33 23.10
CA ALA A 85 -31.46 6.35 22.55
C ALA A 85 -32.24 5.62 23.65
N THR A 86 -31.59 5.32 24.78
CA THR A 86 -32.20 4.67 25.94
C THR A 86 -33.15 5.61 26.68
N GLU A 87 -32.77 6.89 26.84
CA GLU A 87 -33.60 7.90 27.49
C GLU A 87 -34.80 8.33 26.62
N GLY A 88 -34.61 8.39 25.30
CA GLY A 88 -35.62 8.83 24.35
C GLY A 88 -36.51 7.71 23.78
N ASP A 89 -36.21 6.44 24.09
CA ASP A 89 -36.88 5.22 23.62
C ASP A 89 -37.29 5.27 22.13
N SER A 90 -36.41 5.85 21.29
CA SER A 90 -36.69 6.13 19.89
C SER A 90 -36.05 5.06 19.01
N PRO A 91 -36.84 4.28 18.23
CA PRO A 91 -36.30 3.28 17.30
C PRO A 91 -35.30 3.86 16.30
N ARG A 92 -35.47 5.14 15.96
CA ARG A 92 -34.57 5.84 15.02
C ARG A 92 -33.19 6.08 15.61
N ALA A 93 -33.10 6.36 16.91
CA ALA A 93 -31.81 6.59 17.57
C ALA A 93 -30.96 5.31 17.60
N TYR A 94 -31.58 4.15 17.82
CA TYR A 94 -30.90 2.86 17.75
C TYR A 94 -30.42 2.51 16.33
N GLU A 95 -31.16 2.88 15.29
CA GLU A 95 -30.72 2.68 13.90
C GLU A 95 -29.47 3.51 13.58
N VAL A 96 -29.47 4.79 13.99
CA VAL A 96 -28.29 5.67 13.80
C VAL A 96 -27.10 5.17 14.62
N ALA A 97 -27.34 4.71 15.85
CA ALA A 97 -26.30 4.09 16.68
C ALA A 97 -25.73 2.83 15.99
N ALA A 98 -26.57 1.97 15.41
CA ALA A 98 -26.13 0.81 14.65
C ALA A 98 -25.30 1.19 13.41
N GLN A 99 -25.68 2.27 12.71
CA GLN A 99 -24.90 2.82 11.60
C GLN A 99 -23.55 3.35 12.07
N MET A 100 -23.50 4.03 13.22
CA MET A 100 -22.26 4.55 13.81
C MET A 100 -21.32 3.43 14.28
N ILE A 101 -21.87 2.38 14.90
CA ILE A 101 -21.10 1.17 15.25
C ILE A 101 -20.50 0.55 13.99
N LYS A 102 -21.27 0.50 12.89
CA LYS A 102 -20.77 -0.02 11.61
C LYS A 102 -19.60 0.81 11.08
N THR A 103 -19.69 2.15 11.08
CA THR A 103 -18.60 3.00 10.60
C THR A 103 -17.34 2.90 11.49
N VAL A 104 -17.49 2.79 12.81
CA VAL A 104 -16.36 2.54 13.72
C VAL A 104 -15.75 1.15 13.48
N SER A 105 -16.58 0.13 13.20
CA SER A 105 -16.10 -1.21 12.82
C SER A 105 -15.32 -1.20 11.50
N GLU A 106 -15.78 -0.44 10.51
CA GLU A 106 -15.07 -0.23 9.24
C GLU A 106 -13.74 0.50 9.47
N ALA A 107 -13.70 1.55 10.30
CA ALA A 107 -12.46 2.23 10.65
C ALA A 107 -11.45 1.33 11.39
N ASN A 108 -11.94 0.43 12.26
CA ASN A 108 -11.13 -0.60 12.90
C ASN A 108 -10.54 -1.59 11.89
N LYS A 109 -11.32 -1.98 10.88
CA LYS A 109 -10.84 -2.82 9.79
C LYS A 109 -9.79 -2.11 8.93
N ASP A 110 -10.02 -0.84 8.61
CA ASP A 110 -9.07 -0.01 7.86
C ASP A 110 -7.73 0.15 8.61
N LEU A 111 -7.75 0.20 9.95
CA LEU A 111 -6.56 0.20 10.78
C LEU A 111 -5.76 -1.10 10.65
N ILE A 112 -6.44 -2.25 10.63
CA ILE A 112 -5.81 -3.55 10.41
C ILE A 112 -5.27 -3.65 8.97
N ASP A 113 -6.03 -3.18 7.99
CA ASP A 113 -5.62 -3.18 6.59
C ASP A 113 -4.40 -2.25 6.35
N LEU A 114 -4.30 -1.15 7.07
CA LEU A 114 -3.10 -0.29 7.09
C LEU A 114 -1.87 -1.03 7.61
N HIS A 115 -2.03 -1.81 8.70
CA HIS A 115 -0.96 -2.67 9.20
C HIS A 115 -0.53 -3.71 8.15
N HIS A 116 -1.48 -4.33 7.45
CA HIS A 116 -1.18 -5.26 6.37
C HIS A 116 -0.49 -4.60 5.18
N LYS A 117 -0.97 -3.44 4.72
CA LYS A 117 -0.36 -2.68 3.62
C LYS A 117 1.05 -2.24 3.97
N MET A 118 1.29 -1.74 5.17
CA MET A 118 2.65 -1.38 5.61
C MET A 118 3.56 -2.60 5.62
N LYS A 119 3.08 -3.75 6.13
CA LYS A 119 3.86 -4.99 6.08
C LYS A 119 4.13 -5.46 4.65
N ALA A 120 3.19 -5.29 3.73
CA ALA A 120 3.35 -5.63 2.32
C ALA A 120 4.35 -4.70 1.62
N ILE A 121 4.33 -3.39 1.89
CA ILE A 121 5.29 -2.41 1.36
C ILE A 121 6.71 -2.68 1.88
N ASN A 122 6.85 -3.00 3.17
CA ASN A 122 8.16 -3.35 3.75
C ASN A 122 8.63 -4.76 3.35
N LYS A 123 7.71 -5.62 2.90
CA LYS A 123 8.07 -6.86 2.24
C LYS A 123 8.45 -6.50 0.82
N GLU A 124 9.62 -5.87 0.67
CA GLU A 124 10.35 -5.93 -0.59
C GLU A 124 10.24 -7.37 -1.08
N GLU A 125 9.81 -7.55 -2.33
CA GLU A 125 9.87 -8.82 -3.00
C GLU A 125 11.35 -9.20 -3.07
N ILE A 126 11.87 -9.76 -1.99
CA ILE A 126 13.04 -10.59 -2.04
C ILE A 126 12.54 -11.80 -2.81
N ASN A 127 12.57 -11.69 -4.14
CA ASN A 127 12.73 -12.79 -5.05
C ASN A 127 14.10 -13.41 -4.71
N VAL A 128 14.23 -13.96 -3.49
CA VAL A 128 15.21 -14.99 -3.22
C VAL A 128 14.73 -16.11 -4.12
N HIS A 129 15.33 -16.22 -5.29
CA HIS A 129 15.41 -17.47 -6.01
C HIS A 129 16.10 -18.44 -5.04
N ASN A 130 15.33 -18.97 -4.08
CA ASN A 130 15.75 -20.04 -3.22
C ASN A 130 15.66 -21.30 -4.08
N THR A 131 16.51 -21.34 -5.12
CA THR A 131 16.73 -22.53 -5.91
C THR A 131 17.44 -23.50 -4.98
N THR A 132 16.66 -24.29 -4.27
CA THR A 132 17.14 -25.48 -3.59
C THR A 132 17.54 -26.46 -4.68
N ASN A 133 18.76 -26.30 -5.21
CA ASN A 133 19.43 -27.31 -6.02
C ASN A 133 19.76 -28.50 -5.10
N ASN A 134 18.72 -29.26 -4.76
CA ASN A 134 18.85 -30.55 -4.09
C ASN A 134 19.44 -31.52 -5.12
N SER A 135 20.76 -31.53 -5.27
CA SER A 135 21.47 -32.45 -6.16
C SER A 135 21.35 -33.86 -5.58
N LEU A 136 20.27 -34.55 -5.93
CA LEU A 136 20.11 -35.96 -5.64
C LEU A 136 21.11 -36.73 -6.51
N TYR A 137 22.24 -37.10 -5.92
CA TYR A 137 23.23 -37.92 -6.61
C TYR A 137 22.78 -39.38 -6.59
N ILE A 138 22.44 -39.91 -7.76
CA ILE A 138 22.04 -41.30 -7.94
C ILE A 138 23.27 -42.08 -8.40
N GLY A 139 24.01 -42.64 -7.46
CA GLY A 139 25.25 -43.39 -7.71
C GLY A 139 25.73 -44.09 -6.45
N SER A 140 26.90 -44.74 -6.50
CA SER A 140 27.45 -45.43 -5.33
C SER A 140 28.01 -44.42 -4.32
N THR A 141 27.78 -44.66 -3.03
CA THR A 141 28.34 -43.85 -1.92
C THR A 141 29.87 -43.68 -2.02
N LYS A 142 30.58 -44.66 -2.61
CA LYS A 142 32.03 -44.58 -2.85
C LYS A 142 32.40 -43.44 -3.79
N GLU A 143 31.57 -43.18 -4.78
CA GLU A 143 31.81 -42.17 -5.83
C GLU A 143 31.51 -40.76 -5.31
N LEU A 144 30.46 -40.63 -4.49
CA LEU A 144 30.21 -39.44 -3.67
C LEU A 144 31.37 -39.11 -2.74
N GLN A 145 31.91 -40.12 -2.06
CA GLN A 145 33.00 -39.94 -1.11
C GLN A 145 34.28 -39.47 -1.81
N ASN A 146 34.55 -39.95 -3.03
CA ASN A 146 35.67 -39.47 -3.85
C ASN A 146 35.49 -38.01 -4.31
N LEU A 147 34.25 -37.58 -4.57
CA LEU A 147 33.93 -36.22 -5.03
C LEU A 147 33.98 -35.20 -3.89
N ILE A 148 33.58 -35.60 -2.68
CA ILE A 148 33.60 -34.76 -1.47
C ILE A 148 34.98 -34.76 -0.80
N ASN A 149 35.71 -35.87 -0.86
CA ASN A 149 37.01 -36.03 -0.23
C ASN A 149 38.03 -36.62 -1.21
N THR A 150 38.63 -35.74 -2.00
CA THR A 150 39.63 -36.07 -3.02
C THR A 150 40.91 -36.67 -2.43
N GLU A 151 41.27 -36.35 -1.20
CA GLU A 151 42.49 -36.86 -0.53
C GLU A 151 42.40 -38.34 -0.16
N ARG A 152 41.22 -38.81 0.25
CA ARG A 152 40.95 -40.21 0.60
C ARG A 152 40.44 -41.04 -0.58
N SER A 153 40.42 -40.44 -1.77
CA SER A 153 39.83 -41.08 -2.94
C SER A 153 40.62 -42.33 -3.35
N THR A 154 39.90 -43.41 -3.64
CA THR A 154 40.53 -44.67 -4.09
C THR A 154 41.22 -44.56 -5.45
N ASN A 155 40.97 -43.47 -6.18
CA ASN A 155 41.57 -43.19 -7.48
C ASN A 155 42.99 -42.60 -7.37
N LYS A 156 43.34 -41.91 -6.27
CA LYS A 156 44.69 -41.37 -6.04
C LYS A 156 45.77 -42.47 -6.06
N LYS A 157 45.47 -43.62 -5.45
CA LYS A 157 46.37 -44.79 -5.40
C LYS A 157 46.67 -45.42 -6.76
N LYS A 158 45.81 -45.22 -7.76
CA LYS A 158 45.98 -45.81 -9.10
C LYS A 158 46.97 -45.01 -9.97
N ILE A 159 47.22 -43.75 -9.62
CA ILE A 159 48.10 -42.84 -10.38
C ILE A 159 49.53 -42.90 -9.83
N GLU A 160 49.69 -43.03 -8.51
CA GLU A 160 51.00 -43.13 -7.85
C GLU A 160 51.73 -44.46 -8.11
N GLY A 161 50.99 -45.55 -8.38
CA GLY A 161 51.58 -46.86 -8.69
C GLY A 161 52.12 -47.04 -10.10
N ILE A 162 51.96 -46.06 -11.00
CA ILE A 162 52.43 -46.12 -12.40
C ILE A 162 53.82 -45.47 -12.55
N HIS A 163 54.25 -44.66 -11.58
CA HIS A 163 55.49 -43.88 -11.70
C HIS A 163 56.78 -44.63 -11.29
N ASP A 164 56.67 -45.85 -10.76
CA ASP A 164 57.81 -46.63 -10.24
C ASP A 164 58.36 -47.67 -11.25
N MET A 165 58.00 -47.51 -12.54
CA MET A 165 58.38 -48.45 -13.61
C MET A 165 58.98 -47.72 -14.81
N VAL A 166 60.04 -46.94 -14.57
CA VAL A 166 60.99 -46.56 -15.62
C VAL A 166 62.36 -47.02 -15.16
N ILE A 167 62.82 -48.10 -15.79
CA ILE A 167 64.15 -48.69 -15.65
C ILE A 167 65.17 -47.68 -16.21
N ASP A 168 66.25 -47.44 -15.45
CA ASP A 168 67.37 -46.57 -15.80
C ASP A 168 67.88 -46.84 -17.22
N GLY A 169 67.56 -45.91 -18.13
CA GLY A 169 68.12 -45.88 -19.48
C GLY A 169 69.40 -45.06 -19.48
N GLU A 170 70.52 -45.77 -19.67
CA GLU A 170 71.86 -45.22 -19.89
C GLU A 170 71.86 -44.20 -21.04
N VAL A 171 72.41 -43.01 -20.77
CA VAL A 171 72.60 -41.94 -21.76
C VAL A 171 73.85 -42.27 -22.57
N ILE A 172 73.68 -42.58 -23.85
CA ILE A 172 74.80 -42.65 -24.80
C ILE A 172 74.82 -41.30 -25.52
N ASP A 173 75.75 -40.44 -25.13
CA ASP A 173 76.09 -39.24 -25.91
C ASP A 173 76.71 -39.70 -27.23
N ASN A 174 76.23 -39.17 -28.35
CA ASN A 174 76.96 -39.28 -29.62
C ASN A 174 76.92 -37.94 -30.35
N ASP A 175 78.02 -37.20 -30.21
CA ASP A 175 78.38 -36.09 -31.08
C ASP A 175 78.69 -36.60 -32.49
N GLY A 176 78.05 -36.00 -33.50
CA GLY A 176 78.30 -36.26 -34.92
C GLY A 176 77.21 -35.73 -35.84
#